data_AF-A0A3A4PGQ5-F1
#
_entry.id   AF-A0A3A4PGQ5-F1
#
_cell.length_a   1.000
_cell.length_b   1.000
_cell.length_c   1.000
_cell.angle_alpha   90.00
_cell.angle_beta   90.00
_cell.angle_gamma   90.00
#
_symmetry.space_group_name_H-M   'P 1'
#
loop_
_entity.id
_entity.type
_entity.pdbx_description
1 polymer ?
#
loop_
_entity_poly.entity_id
_entity_poly.type
_entity_poly.pdbx_seq_one_letter_code
_entity_poly.pdbx_strand_id
1 'polypeptide(L)'
;HLHVLVSRGEPPFFASVWMDWYRSNASAPFAVDMIEGNEVRLNGGVRYAPKTDGERNDMFERFFLTFSPTFEETLPTIANPPAKRGQEAGTRLWQESWGPQDYAREHERSQKLRTYGIEMLTQCNHEITWRDGGESFTFRTQSAPGKGGDAALQQYIQNQRSLGWRSGLYTNYTDYAPVNEYWDVDMVMRRSDGNLVTAWPRCYSPKALFAVEMDRKLAPLIQKKFNTNAAYTDVHTAVSPWDRCDFDARAPGAGTFAATFYAYGELLLHDQDVYDGHCWSEGHHQWLYSGLCTGNYGLTYSNLHLWDYPYLPHFDLMKMHPLNVDMGMPWTSHFFNGNENWSNPENIVTSIDQFIAATIAYGHIGWLVEEAYGIRKTCRSYYMLQQLQSRYVMREPLEIRYGAEFGTVSSSQALLTGDWKRSRLFVRYPNDLQILINGNAKEHWDFTHDGVKHTLPPYGWLAVSGRDFYESSEWIDGRRCDRVGSPEYLFLDGRGEFLQYEGVGTSGALAVLRSKEESGLTLYAIEGVDMFTLQIVAGDFPADDVRSVITEAARSERLTIQAFNQNNERVGIARVRRPGSWEIRSLEPAIRFELRLKSEG
;
A
#
# COMPACT_ATOMS: atom_id res chain seq x y z
N HIS A 1 11.37 -17.47 -7.47
CA HIS A 1 10.68 -18.74 -7.73
C HIS A 1 10.72 -19.57 -6.46
N LEU A 2 9.58 -19.69 -5.80
CA LEU A 2 9.41 -20.48 -4.57
C LEU A 2 8.17 -21.34 -4.81
N HIS A 3 8.38 -22.65 -4.96
CA HIS A 3 7.33 -23.61 -5.26
C HIS A 3 6.99 -24.43 -4.01
N VAL A 4 5.70 -24.69 -3.85
CA VAL A 4 5.16 -25.69 -2.93
C VAL A 4 4.60 -26.82 -3.77
N LEU A 5 5.07 -28.04 -3.52
CA LEU A 5 4.61 -29.24 -4.20
C LEU A 5 3.33 -29.75 -3.53
N VAL A 6 2.40 -30.30 -4.32
CA VAL A 6 1.22 -31.01 -3.81
C VAL A 6 1.29 -32.47 -4.20
N SER A 7 1.19 -33.37 -3.23
CA SER A 7 1.16 -34.82 -3.47
C SER A 7 -0.20 -35.27 -4.01
N ARG A 8 -0.22 -36.37 -4.76
CA ARG A 8 -1.47 -37.06 -5.19
C ARG A 8 -1.87 -38.23 -4.27
N GLY A 9 -1.21 -38.37 -3.12
CA GLY A 9 -1.52 -39.44 -2.17
C GLY A 9 -2.84 -39.20 -1.43
N GLU A 10 -3.34 -40.23 -0.74
CA GLU A 10 -4.50 -40.11 0.16
C GLU A 10 -4.06 -40.43 1.60
N PRO A 11 -4.06 -39.45 2.53
CA PRO A 11 -4.40 -38.03 2.32
C PRO A 11 -3.29 -37.25 1.57
N PRO A 12 -3.64 -36.18 0.83
CA PRO A 12 -2.64 -35.36 0.16
C PRO A 12 -1.89 -34.47 1.16
N PHE A 13 -0.61 -34.24 0.90
CA PHE A 13 0.21 -33.26 1.61
C PHE A 13 0.83 -32.24 0.65
N PHE A 14 1.13 -31.07 1.20
CA PHE A 14 1.97 -30.03 0.64
C PHE A 14 3.42 -30.23 1.11
N ALA A 15 4.38 -29.98 0.24
CA ALA A 15 5.80 -30.07 0.56
C ALA A 15 6.57 -28.83 0.11
N SER A 16 7.52 -28.40 0.94
CA SER A 16 8.39 -27.25 0.67
C SER A 16 9.81 -27.48 1.13
N VAL A 17 10.78 -26.89 0.41
CA VAL A 17 12.19 -26.82 0.82
C VAL A 17 12.62 -25.35 0.76
N TRP A 18 13.05 -24.81 1.89
CA TRP A 18 13.49 -23.41 1.99
C TRP A 18 14.94 -23.35 2.44
N MET A 19 15.75 -22.57 1.73
CA MET A 19 17.08 -22.17 2.20
C MET A 19 16.93 -21.11 3.30
N ASP A 20 17.73 -21.23 4.35
CA ASP A 20 17.86 -20.18 5.36
C ASP A 20 18.75 -19.04 4.82
N TRP A 21 18.14 -17.98 4.29
CA TRP A 21 18.88 -16.81 3.81
C TRP A 21 19.55 -16.00 4.93
N TYR A 22 19.22 -16.24 6.20
CA TYR A 22 19.91 -15.64 7.34
C TYR A 22 21.22 -16.36 7.68
N ARG A 23 21.35 -17.64 7.30
CA ARG A 23 22.44 -18.53 7.70
C ARG A 23 22.99 -19.34 6.53
N SER A 24 23.72 -18.64 5.66
CA SER A 24 24.36 -19.23 4.48
C SER A 24 25.72 -18.58 4.21
N ASN A 25 26.70 -19.41 3.84
CA ASN A 25 27.98 -18.94 3.29
C ASN A 25 27.99 -18.91 1.75
N ALA A 26 26.88 -19.25 1.11
CA ALA A 26 26.79 -19.29 -0.34
C ALA A 26 26.75 -17.89 -0.96
N SER A 27 27.13 -17.86 -2.23
CA SER A 27 27.14 -16.66 -3.07
C SER A 27 25.78 -16.39 -3.70
N ALA A 28 25.02 -17.44 -4.03
CA ALA A 28 23.68 -17.30 -4.61
C ALA A 28 22.85 -18.60 -4.49
N PRO A 29 21.52 -18.51 -4.38
CA PRO A 29 20.63 -19.64 -4.58
C PRO A 29 20.50 -19.98 -6.08
N PHE A 30 19.95 -21.15 -6.37
CA PHE A 30 19.48 -21.53 -7.70
C PHE A 30 18.27 -22.45 -7.57
N ALA A 31 17.32 -22.34 -8.50
CA ALA A 31 16.15 -23.19 -8.53
C ALA A 31 16.27 -24.25 -9.64
N VAL A 32 15.96 -25.51 -9.31
CA VAL A 32 15.74 -26.60 -10.27
C VAL A 32 14.56 -27.41 -9.73
N ASP A 33 13.42 -27.26 -10.38
CA ASP A 33 12.20 -28.01 -10.05
C ASP A 33 11.99 -29.13 -11.07
N MET A 34 11.78 -30.34 -10.59
CA MET A 34 11.67 -31.53 -11.44
C MET A 34 10.84 -32.61 -10.74
N ILE A 35 10.01 -33.30 -11.51
CA ILE A 35 9.30 -34.51 -11.08
C ILE A 35 9.54 -35.58 -12.15
N GLU A 36 10.36 -36.57 -11.85
CA GLU A 36 10.70 -37.67 -12.76
C GLU A 36 10.58 -39.01 -12.04
N GLY A 37 9.57 -39.80 -12.43
CA GLY A 37 9.27 -41.08 -11.76
C GLY A 37 9.01 -40.88 -10.27
N ASN A 38 9.92 -41.41 -9.44
CA ASN A 38 9.85 -41.32 -7.97
C ASN A 38 10.80 -40.25 -7.39
N GLU A 39 11.46 -39.45 -8.23
CA GLU A 39 12.36 -38.37 -7.80
C GLU A 39 11.67 -37.01 -7.94
N VAL A 40 11.80 -36.19 -6.89
CA VAL A 40 11.37 -34.79 -6.90
C VAL A 40 12.55 -33.91 -6.53
N ARG A 41 12.78 -32.85 -7.32
CA ARG A 41 13.64 -31.72 -6.98
C ARG A 41 12.76 -30.51 -6.80
N LEU A 42 12.94 -29.80 -5.69
CA LEU A 42 12.09 -28.68 -5.30
C LEU A 42 12.97 -27.52 -4.82
N ASN A 43 12.75 -26.33 -5.37
CA ASN A 43 13.41 -25.06 -5.08
C ASN A 43 14.94 -25.01 -5.28
N GLY A 44 15.56 -26.12 -5.68
CA GLY A 44 16.99 -26.23 -5.99
C GLY A 44 17.92 -26.18 -4.77
N GLY A 45 18.94 -25.31 -4.79
CA GLY A 45 20.00 -25.26 -3.79
C GLY A 45 20.83 -23.99 -3.85
N VAL A 46 22.12 -24.07 -3.52
CA VAL A 46 23.03 -22.92 -3.42
C VAL A 46 24.33 -23.09 -4.19
N ARG A 47 24.99 -21.98 -4.52
CA ARG A 47 26.29 -21.95 -5.23
C ARG A 47 27.35 -21.22 -4.43
N TYR A 48 28.57 -21.75 -4.49
CA TYR A 48 29.79 -21.17 -3.92
C TYR A 48 30.73 -20.78 -5.06
N ALA A 49 30.76 -19.49 -5.40
CA ALA A 49 31.70 -18.95 -6.37
C ALA A 49 33.00 -18.52 -5.65
N PRO A 50 34.17 -18.64 -6.32
CA PRO A 50 35.42 -18.20 -5.72
C PRO A 50 35.43 -16.68 -5.55
N LYS A 51 36.09 -16.20 -4.49
CA LYS A 51 36.39 -14.77 -4.32
C LYS A 51 37.49 -14.36 -5.30
N THR A 52 37.83 -13.07 -5.32
CA THR A 52 38.88 -12.54 -6.20
C THR A 52 40.29 -13.07 -5.91
N ASP A 53 40.50 -13.72 -4.76
CA ASP A 53 41.74 -14.44 -4.42
C ASP A 53 41.76 -15.90 -4.91
N GLY A 54 40.67 -16.38 -5.52
CA GLY A 54 40.51 -17.75 -5.99
C GLY A 54 39.91 -18.71 -4.97
N GLU A 55 39.80 -18.32 -3.69
CA GLU A 55 39.31 -19.16 -2.60
C GLU A 55 37.78 -19.11 -2.51
N ARG A 56 37.14 -20.25 -2.23
CA ARG A 56 35.70 -20.32 -1.92
C ARG A 56 35.48 -20.16 -0.42
N ASN A 57 34.24 -19.83 -0.05
CA ASN A 57 33.83 -19.92 1.35
C ASN A 57 33.60 -21.39 1.72
N ASP A 58 33.81 -21.72 2.99
CA ASP A 58 33.48 -23.03 3.53
C ASP A 58 31.98 -23.28 3.46
N MET A 59 31.59 -24.50 3.10
CA MET A 59 30.19 -24.89 2.99
C MET A 59 29.50 -24.82 4.36
N PHE A 60 28.50 -23.95 4.46
CA PHE A 60 27.67 -23.78 5.64
C PHE A 60 26.27 -23.38 5.20
N GLU A 61 25.32 -24.29 5.37
CA GLU A 61 23.93 -24.09 4.97
C GLU A 61 22.96 -24.65 6.01
N ARG A 62 21.80 -24.01 6.09
CA ARG A 62 20.63 -24.57 6.76
C ARG A 62 19.46 -24.58 5.77
N PHE A 63 18.76 -25.70 5.73
CA PHE A 63 17.54 -25.86 4.95
C PHE A 63 16.40 -26.31 5.85
N PHE A 64 15.20 -25.86 5.55
CA PHE A 64 13.96 -26.27 6.18
C PHE A 64 13.16 -27.11 5.19
N LEU A 65 12.76 -28.30 5.62
CA LEU A 65 11.93 -29.22 4.86
C LEU A 65 10.62 -29.40 5.61
N THR A 66 9.51 -29.11 4.93
CA THR A 66 8.16 -29.25 5.51
C THR A 66 7.33 -30.19 4.65
N PHE A 67 6.60 -31.09 5.31
CA PHE A 67 5.51 -31.87 4.74
C PHE A 67 4.29 -31.70 5.64
N SER A 68 3.21 -31.15 5.11
CA SER A 68 2.01 -30.86 5.89
C SER A 68 0.73 -31.04 5.07
N PRO A 69 -0.37 -31.54 5.65
CA PRO A 69 -1.69 -31.48 5.01
C PRO A 69 -2.24 -30.05 4.89
N THR A 70 -1.62 -29.07 5.58
CA THR A 70 -2.01 -27.66 5.61
C THR A 70 -1.01 -26.81 4.82
N PHE A 71 -1.47 -26.21 3.73
CA PHE A 71 -0.66 -25.35 2.85
C PHE A 71 0.05 -24.23 3.60
N GLU A 72 -0.65 -23.57 4.52
CA GLU A 72 -0.16 -22.42 5.27
C GLU A 72 1.10 -22.76 6.11
N GLU A 73 1.23 -24.00 6.58
CA GLU A 73 2.39 -24.47 7.34
C GLU A 73 3.65 -24.65 6.47
N THR A 74 3.48 -24.73 5.14
CA THR A 74 4.60 -24.85 4.20
C THR A 74 5.21 -23.52 3.80
N LEU A 75 4.61 -22.38 4.16
CA LEU A 75 5.14 -21.07 3.82
C LEU A 75 6.39 -20.73 4.64
N PRO A 76 7.42 -20.09 4.06
CA PRO A 76 8.63 -19.76 4.80
C PRO A 76 8.37 -18.70 5.87
N THR A 77 9.09 -18.77 6.98
CA THR A 77 9.04 -17.75 8.05
C THR A 77 10.03 -16.64 7.75
N ILE A 78 9.58 -15.38 7.88
CA ILE A 78 10.44 -14.20 7.86
C ILE A 78 10.70 -13.82 9.33
N ALA A 79 11.97 -13.92 9.76
CA ALA A 79 12.37 -13.74 11.16
C ALA A 79 12.95 -12.34 11.43
N ASN A 80 12.49 -11.33 10.68
CA ASN A 80 12.83 -9.94 10.89
C ASN A 80 11.97 -9.32 12.01
N PRO A 81 12.42 -8.24 12.68
CA PRO A 81 11.55 -7.47 13.57
C PRO A 81 10.43 -6.78 12.77
N PRO A 82 9.26 -6.53 13.37
CA PRO A 82 8.24 -5.68 12.75
C PRO A 82 8.71 -4.23 12.65
N ALA A 83 8.20 -3.50 11.66
CA ALA A 83 8.55 -2.11 11.44
C ALA A 83 8.15 -1.22 12.63
N LYS A 84 9.02 -0.26 12.97
CA LYS A 84 8.98 0.45 14.28
C LYS A 84 7.68 1.22 14.52
N ARG A 85 7.10 1.82 13.47
CA ARG A 85 5.85 2.59 13.52
C ARG A 85 4.89 2.22 12.39
N GLY A 86 4.94 0.98 11.92
CA GLY A 86 4.10 0.55 10.78
C GLY A 86 2.60 0.66 11.07
N GLN A 87 2.13 0.43 12.31
CA GLN A 87 0.71 0.64 12.67
C GLN A 87 0.25 2.09 12.45
N GLU A 88 1.10 3.08 12.76
CA GLU A 88 0.80 4.48 12.48
C GLU A 88 0.86 4.79 10.98
N ALA A 89 1.87 4.26 10.29
CA ALA A 89 1.98 4.37 8.85
C ALA A 89 0.74 3.78 8.13
N GLY A 90 0.17 2.71 8.68
CA GLY A 90 -1.07 2.07 8.27
C GLY A 90 -2.31 2.95 8.32
N THR A 91 -2.26 4.13 8.96
CA THR A 91 -3.40 5.08 8.99
C THR A 91 -3.46 5.98 7.75
N ARG A 92 -2.45 5.92 6.87
CA ARG A 92 -2.25 6.84 5.74
C ARG A 92 -2.22 6.10 4.41
N LEU A 93 -2.68 6.75 3.35
CA LEU A 93 -2.44 6.30 1.99
C LEU A 93 -1.10 6.84 1.48
N TRP A 94 -0.56 6.20 0.45
CA TRP A 94 0.65 6.62 -0.23
C TRP A 94 0.33 7.43 -1.50
N GLN A 95 1.17 8.44 -1.76
CA GLN A 95 1.25 9.11 -3.05
C GLN A 95 2.70 9.44 -3.39
N GLU A 96 3.13 9.17 -4.62
CA GLU A 96 4.43 9.62 -5.12
C GLU A 96 4.29 10.94 -5.89
N SER A 97 5.16 11.92 -5.64
CA SER A 97 5.20 13.19 -6.38
C SER A 97 6.19 13.18 -7.55
N TRP A 98 6.98 12.10 -7.68
CA TRP A 98 8.03 11.92 -8.67
C TRP A 98 9.07 13.03 -8.72
N GLY A 99 9.13 13.96 -7.75
CA GLY A 99 10.05 15.11 -7.79
C GLY A 99 9.63 16.17 -8.82
N PRO A 100 8.57 16.95 -8.54
CA PRO A 100 7.97 17.88 -9.51
C PRO A 100 8.97 18.94 -10.01
N GLN A 101 8.74 19.42 -11.24
CA GLN A 101 9.52 20.53 -11.82
C GLN A 101 9.18 21.88 -11.18
N ASP A 102 7.93 22.02 -10.72
CA ASP A 102 7.41 23.23 -10.10
C ASP A 102 6.76 22.87 -8.76
N TYR A 103 7.49 23.15 -7.67
CA TYR A 103 7.02 22.86 -6.31
C TYR A 103 5.82 23.71 -5.90
N ALA A 104 5.65 24.92 -6.44
CA ALA A 104 4.51 25.78 -6.11
C ALA A 104 3.23 25.20 -6.72
N ARG A 105 3.29 24.82 -8.01
CA ARG A 105 2.19 24.14 -8.69
C ARG A 105 1.83 22.81 -8.03
N GLU A 106 2.82 22.04 -7.59
CA GLU A 106 2.57 20.80 -6.85
C GLU A 106 1.89 21.06 -5.50
N HIS A 107 2.26 22.13 -4.80
CA HIS A 107 1.57 22.51 -3.57
C HIS A 107 0.12 22.96 -3.84
N GLU A 108 -0.15 23.72 -4.90
CA GLU A 108 -1.52 24.07 -5.30
C GLU A 108 -2.37 22.83 -5.60
N ARG A 109 -1.80 21.83 -6.29
CA ARG A 109 -2.45 20.52 -6.48
C ARG A 109 -2.74 19.85 -5.13
N SER A 110 -1.78 19.83 -4.23
CA SER A 110 -1.90 19.22 -2.90
C SER A 110 -2.98 19.90 -2.05
N GLN A 111 -3.09 21.24 -2.13
CA GLN A 111 -4.17 22.01 -1.50
C GLN A 111 -5.55 21.62 -2.06
N LYS A 112 -5.67 21.39 -3.37
CA LYS A 112 -6.93 20.91 -3.98
C LYS A 112 -7.32 19.53 -3.46
N LEU A 113 -6.38 18.61 -3.25
CA LEU A 113 -6.68 17.32 -2.62
C LEU A 113 -7.15 17.52 -1.17
N ARG A 114 -6.51 18.44 -0.44
CA ARG A 114 -6.87 18.77 0.94
C ARG A 114 -8.29 19.33 1.05
N THR A 115 -8.79 20.06 0.04
CA THR A 115 -10.17 20.59 0.05
C THR A 115 -11.24 19.51 -0.11
N TYR A 116 -10.89 18.29 -0.52
CA TYR A 116 -11.76 17.11 -0.50
C TYR A 116 -11.64 16.26 0.78
N GLY A 117 -10.96 16.75 1.82
CA GLY A 117 -10.83 16.04 3.10
C GLY A 117 -9.75 14.95 3.09
N ILE A 118 -8.81 14.99 2.15
CA ILE A 118 -7.67 14.08 2.10
C ILE A 118 -6.59 14.56 3.07
N GLU A 119 -6.56 13.97 4.27
CA GLU A 119 -5.71 14.41 5.39
C GLU A 119 -4.62 13.41 5.74
N MET A 120 -4.87 12.13 5.51
CA MET A 120 -4.01 11.05 5.94
C MET A 120 -3.18 10.51 4.77
N LEU A 121 -2.21 11.30 4.31
CA LEU A 121 -1.25 10.89 3.28
C LEU A 121 0.18 10.84 3.80
N THR A 122 0.96 9.94 3.20
CA THR A 122 2.41 10.00 3.10
C THR A 122 2.77 10.28 1.66
N GLN A 123 3.49 11.37 1.41
CA GLN A 123 3.96 11.76 0.09
C GLN A 123 5.49 11.78 0.05
N CYS A 124 6.09 11.04 -0.87
CA CYS A 124 7.53 11.13 -1.13
C CYS A 124 7.81 11.74 -2.50
N ASN A 125 9.01 12.26 -2.65
CA ASN A 125 9.56 12.68 -3.94
C ASN A 125 10.59 11.66 -4.41
N HIS A 126 10.59 11.39 -5.71
CA HIS A 126 11.51 10.47 -6.36
C HIS A 126 12.85 11.11 -6.79
N GLU A 127 13.70 10.33 -7.45
CA GLU A 127 15.12 10.63 -7.68
C GLU A 127 15.40 11.94 -8.43
N ILE A 128 14.50 12.39 -9.31
CA ILE A 128 14.70 13.66 -10.03
C ILE A 128 14.64 14.88 -9.11
N THR A 129 14.32 14.76 -7.82
CA THR A 129 14.53 15.85 -6.86
C THR A 129 16.01 16.23 -6.70
N TRP A 130 16.94 15.31 -7.01
CA TRP A 130 18.38 15.51 -6.81
C TRP A 130 19.16 16.01 -8.03
N ARG A 131 18.53 16.03 -9.22
CA ARG A 131 19.20 16.33 -10.49
C ARG A 131 18.29 17.05 -11.49
N ASP A 132 18.92 17.82 -12.37
CA ASP A 132 18.25 18.47 -13.51
C ASP A 132 18.39 17.65 -14.80
N GLY A 133 19.42 16.79 -14.91
CA GLY A 133 19.66 15.98 -16.09
C GLY A 133 20.52 14.75 -15.83
N GLY A 134 21.75 14.76 -16.34
CA GLY A 134 22.62 13.59 -16.40
C GLY A 134 23.41 13.29 -15.13
N GLU A 135 23.31 14.12 -14.10
CA GLU A 135 24.06 14.03 -12.85
C GLU A 135 23.71 12.76 -12.03
N SER A 136 24.59 12.42 -11.08
CA SER A 136 24.24 11.48 -10.02
C SER A 136 23.00 11.98 -9.26
N PHE A 137 22.12 11.06 -8.84
CA PHE A 137 20.91 11.29 -8.05
C PHE A 137 20.93 10.54 -6.71
N THR A 138 22.07 9.92 -6.39
CA THR A 138 22.31 9.04 -5.25
C THR A 138 23.52 9.54 -4.48
N PHE A 139 23.66 9.21 -3.20
CA PHE A 139 24.75 9.72 -2.35
C PHE A 139 24.88 11.27 -2.41
N ARG A 140 23.77 11.99 -2.24
CA ARG A 140 23.70 13.46 -2.40
C ARG A 140 23.00 14.13 -1.25
N THR A 141 23.40 15.38 -1.02
CA THR A 141 22.73 16.28 -0.07
C THR A 141 22.21 17.56 -0.72
N GLN A 142 22.56 17.81 -1.99
CA GLN A 142 22.17 19.01 -2.74
C GLN A 142 21.05 18.64 -3.72
N SER A 143 19.91 19.31 -3.60
CA SER A 143 18.80 19.16 -4.53
C SER A 143 19.08 19.86 -5.87
N ALA A 144 18.25 19.55 -6.87
CA ALA A 144 18.39 20.05 -8.23
C ALA A 144 18.34 21.60 -8.32
N PRO A 145 19.42 22.29 -8.74
CA PRO A 145 19.43 23.75 -8.84
C PRO A 145 18.38 24.32 -9.80
N GLY A 146 18.10 23.64 -10.92
CA GLY A 146 17.09 24.05 -11.89
C GLY A 146 15.66 24.05 -11.36
N LYS A 147 15.42 23.37 -10.23
CA LYS A 147 14.15 23.36 -9.47
C LYS A 147 14.14 24.36 -8.31
N GLY A 148 15.09 25.30 -8.28
CA GLY A 148 15.26 26.28 -7.21
C GLY A 148 16.16 25.82 -6.06
N GLY A 149 16.80 24.65 -6.18
CA GLY A 149 17.77 24.15 -5.21
C GLY A 149 17.19 23.89 -3.81
N ASP A 150 18.06 23.92 -2.80
CA ASP A 150 17.70 23.45 -1.47
C ASP A 150 16.60 24.27 -0.81
N ALA A 151 16.61 25.59 -1.00
CA ALA A 151 15.61 26.48 -0.42
C ALA A 151 14.20 26.19 -0.94
N ALA A 152 14.06 25.94 -2.25
CA ALA A 152 12.78 25.60 -2.84
C ALA A 152 12.27 24.23 -2.34
N LEU A 153 13.16 23.24 -2.21
CA LEU A 153 12.80 21.93 -1.69
C LEU A 153 12.42 21.99 -0.19
N GLN A 154 13.17 22.73 0.63
CA GLN A 154 12.83 22.95 2.04
C GLN A 154 11.43 23.56 2.19
N GLN A 155 11.14 24.61 1.41
CA GLN A 155 9.82 25.25 1.40
C GLN A 155 8.73 24.27 0.97
N TYR A 156 8.98 23.46 -0.05
CA TYR A 156 8.06 22.43 -0.51
C TYR A 156 7.73 21.41 0.59
N ILE A 157 8.74 20.83 1.24
CA ILE A 157 8.55 19.86 2.33
C ILE A 157 7.76 20.50 3.48
N GLN A 158 8.08 21.75 3.86
CA GLN A 158 7.33 22.48 4.87
C GLN A 158 5.86 22.69 4.47
N ASN A 159 5.62 23.03 3.20
CA ASN A 159 4.29 23.23 2.65
C ASN A 159 3.46 21.94 2.64
N GLN A 160 4.04 20.79 2.28
CA GLN A 160 3.34 19.51 2.34
C GLN A 160 3.02 19.10 3.78
N ARG A 161 3.96 19.31 4.69
CA ARG A 161 3.74 19.03 6.13
C ARG A 161 2.68 19.93 6.75
N SER A 162 2.52 21.17 6.29
CA SER A 162 1.47 22.08 6.81
C SER A 162 0.05 21.60 6.48
N LEU A 163 -0.11 20.72 5.50
CA LEU A 163 -1.39 20.06 5.18
C LEU A 163 -1.75 18.93 6.17
N GLY A 164 -0.80 18.52 7.03
CA GLY A 164 -0.91 17.37 7.94
C GLY A 164 -0.36 16.05 7.36
N TRP A 165 0.26 16.11 6.17
CA TRP A 165 0.83 14.95 5.51
C TRP A 165 2.23 14.62 6.03
N ARG A 166 2.63 13.36 5.88
CA ARG A 166 4.05 12.98 5.96
C ARG A 166 4.71 13.29 4.63
N SER A 167 5.92 13.83 4.67
CA SER A 167 6.67 14.24 3.49
C SER A 167 8.10 13.72 3.56
N GLY A 168 8.49 12.97 2.54
CA GLY A 168 9.78 12.31 2.43
C GLY A 168 10.50 12.55 1.12
N LEU A 169 11.76 12.12 1.09
CA LEU A 169 12.64 12.26 -0.06
C LEU A 169 13.22 10.91 -0.46
N TYR A 170 13.54 10.81 -1.74
CA TYR A 170 14.33 9.74 -2.32
C TYR A 170 15.73 9.67 -1.70
N THR A 171 16.16 8.50 -1.29
CA THR A 171 17.56 8.15 -1.03
C THR A 171 17.86 6.83 -1.72
N ASN A 172 19.12 6.60 -2.12
CA ASN A 172 19.55 5.36 -2.74
C ASN A 172 21.05 5.21 -2.51
N TYR A 173 21.43 4.01 -2.07
CA TYR A 173 22.79 3.61 -1.74
C TYR A 173 23.20 2.34 -2.48
N THR A 174 22.52 2.01 -3.58
CA THR A 174 22.80 0.85 -4.43
C THR A 174 23.32 1.25 -5.82
N ASP A 175 23.11 2.49 -6.23
CA ASP A 175 23.57 3.03 -7.50
C ASP A 175 24.64 4.08 -7.27
N TYR A 176 25.89 3.75 -7.64
CA TYR A 176 27.05 4.58 -7.38
C TYR A 176 27.69 5.05 -8.68
N ALA A 177 27.46 6.31 -9.02
CA ALA A 177 27.92 6.88 -10.28
C ALA A 177 29.38 7.36 -10.19
N PRO A 178 30.22 7.15 -11.23
CA PRO A 178 31.60 7.65 -11.27
C PRO A 178 31.78 9.18 -11.16
N VAL A 179 30.69 9.92 -11.34
CA VAL A 179 30.66 11.39 -11.23
C VAL A 179 30.23 11.87 -9.83
N ASN A 180 29.94 10.96 -8.91
CA ASN A 180 29.55 11.31 -7.54
C ASN A 180 30.76 11.82 -6.73
N GLU A 181 30.56 12.78 -5.82
CA GLU A 181 31.63 13.38 -5.02
C GLU A 181 32.35 12.38 -4.09
N TYR A 182 31.66 11.30 -3.70
CA TYR A 182 32.21 10.25 -2.86
C TYR A 182 32.96 9.17 -3.67
N TRP A 183 32.88 9.21 -5.01
CA TRP A 183 33.34 8.13 -5.87
C TRP A 183 34.74 7.62 -5.54
N ASP A 184 34.79 6.32 -5.28
CA ASP A 184 36.01 5.55 -5.14
C ASP A 184 35.76 4.16 -5.74
N VAL A 185 36.60 3.77 -6.69
CA VAL A 185 36.51 2.47 -7.37
C VAL A 185 36.80 1.30 -6.41
N ASP A 186 37.53 1.54 -5.33
CA ASP A 186 37.72 0.54 -4.27
C ASP A 186 36.47 0.34 -3.41
N MET A 187 35.51 1.26 -3.46
CA MET A 187 34.21 1.12 -2.81
C MET A 187 33.15 0.45 -3.69
N VAL A 188 33.55 -0.10 -4.84
CA VAL A 188 32.66 -0.81 -5.78
C VAL A 188 32.74 -2.32 -5.56
N MET A 189 31.60 -3.01 -5.64
CA MET A 189 31.53 -4.46 -5.61
C MET A 189 32.28 -5.10 -6.78
N ARG A 190 32.89 -6.26 -6.53
CA ARG A 190 33.58 -7.07 -7.52
C ARG A 190 32.81 -8.35 -7.80
N ARG A 191 32.80 -8.75 -9.06
CA ARG A 191 32.48 -10.12 -9.47
C ARG A 191 33.64 -11.05 -9.10
N SER A 192 33.38 -12.35 -9.13
CA SER A 192 34.37 -13.41 -8.87
C SER A 192 35.63 -13.28 -9.74
N ASP A 193 35.49 -12.79 -10.97
CA ASP A 193 36.59 -12.53 -11.91
C ASP A 193 37.32 -11.19 -11.69
N GLY A 194 36.93 -10.42 -10.68
CA GLY A 194 37.49 -9.10 -10.36
C GLY A 194 36.86 -7.92 -11.11
N ASN A 195 35.95 -8.16 -12.06
CA ASN A 195 35.26 -7.08 -12.77
C ASN A 195 34.30 -6.33 -11.85
N LEU A 196 34.06 -5.05 -12.14
CA LEU A 196 33.10 -4.23 -11.40
C LEU A 196 31.66 -4.71 -11.63
N VAL A 197 30.84 -4.68 -10.58
CA VAL A 197 29.41 -4.96 -10.69
C VAL A 197 28.67 -3.70 -11.11
N THR A 198 28.05 -3.71 -12.30
CA THR A 198 27.21 -2.62 -12.81
C THR A 198 25.88 -2.53 -12.06
N ALA A 199 25.28 -1.34 -12.03
CA ALA A 199 23.97 -1.08 -11.44
C ALA A 199 23.07 -0.34 -12.45
N TRP A 200 22.18 0.56 -12.00
CA TRP A 200 21.37 1.41 -12.87
C TRP A 200 22.24 2.09 -13.97
N PRO A 201 21.70 2.43 -15.17
CA PRO A 201 22.51 2.96 -16.26
C PRO A 201 23.50 4.06 -15.84
N ARG A 202 24.79 3.83 -16.16
CA ARG A 202 25.96 4.66 -15.81
C ARG A 202 26.40 4.61 -14.34
N CYS A 203 25.88 3.65 -13.56
CA CYS A 203 26.25 3.43 -12.17
C CYS A 203 26.88 2.05 -11.96
N TYR A 204 27.60 1.92 -10.86
CA TYR A 204 28.11 0.66 -10.33
C TYR A 204 27.49 0.35 -8.97
N SER A 205 27.61 -0.88 -8.51
CA SER A 205 27.12 -1.29 -7.19
C SER A 205 28.18 -0.93 -6.15
N PRO A 206 27.88 -0.07 -5.17
CA PRO A 206 28.78 0.16 -4.05
C PRO A 206 28.85 -1.10 -3.19
N LYS A 207 29.98 -1.34 -2.50
CA LYS A 207 30.08 -2.40 -1.49
C LYS A 207 29.01 -2.18 -0.42
N ALA A 208 28.35 -3.26 0.01
CA ALA A 208 27.18 -3.14 0.89
C ALA A 208 27.54 -2.49 2.25
N LEU A 209 28.72 -2.77 2.80
CA LEU A 209 29.19 -2.11 4.02
C LEU A 209 29.47 -0.62 3.82
N PHE A 210 29.99 -0.22 2.65
CA PHE A 210 30.15 1.19 2.31
C PHE A 210 28.79 1.90 2.15
N ALA A 211 27.77 1.22 1.61
CA ALA A 211 26.41 1.75 1.59
C ALA A 211 25.90 2.07 3.01
N VAL A 212 26.15 1.19 3.99
CA VAL A 212 25.82 1.43 5.41
C VAL A 212 26.56 2.65 5.96
N GLU A 213 27.86 2.78 5.70
CA GLU A 213 28.64 3.94 6.16
C GLU A 213 28.11 5.26 5.58
N MET A 214 27.78 5.24 4.29
CA MET A 214 27.25 6.41 3.61
C MET A 214 25.84 6.75 4.06
N ASP A 215 25.00 5.77 4.36
CA ASP A 215 23.69 6.02 4.94
C ASP A 215 23.77 6.65 6.33
N ARG A 216 24.60 6.07 7.22
CA ARG A 216 24.89 6.61 8.55
C ARG A 216 25.37 8.06 8.52
N LYS A 217 26.02 8.46 7.43
CA LYS A 217 26.46 9.83 7.18
C LYS A 217 25.35 10.70 6.59
N LEU A 218 24.72 10.25 5.50
CA LEU A 218 23.91 11.11 4.64
C LEU A 218 22.46 11.22 5.11
N ALA A 219 21.83 10.15 5.57
CA ALA A 219 20.43 10.20 6.00
C ALA A 219 20.19 11.25 7.11
N PRO A 220 20.99 11.30 8.20
CA PRO A 220 20.81 12.33 9.23
C PRO A 220 21.04 13.76 8.70
N LEU A 221 21.94 13.94 7.74
CA LEU A 221 22.20 15.25 7.13
C LEU A 221 21.03 15.70 6.26
N ILE A 222 20.49 14.80 5.44
CA ILE A 222 19.33 15.05 4.58
C ILE A 222 18.10 15.37 5.45
N GLN A 223 17.82 14.53 6.45
CA GLN A 223 16.73 14.73 7.39
C GLN A 223 16.83 16.09 8.09
N LYS A 224 18.00 16.43 8.63
CA LYS A 224 18.22 17.70 9.32
C LYS A 224 18.05 18.89 8.38
N LYS A 225 18.54 18.77 7.14
CA LYS A 225 18.52 19.85 6.15
C LYS A 225 17.11 20.14 5.65
N PHE A 226 16.36 19.12 5.28
CA PHE A 226 15.04 19.28 4.66
C PHE A 226 13.88 19.11 5.64
N ASN A 227 14.16 18.66 6.86
CA ASN A 227 13.19 18.42 7.92
C ASN A 227 12.08 17.45 7.43
N THR A 228 12.48 16.35 6.80
CA THR A 228 11.54 15.28 6.40
C THR A 228 11.11 14.45 7.61
N ASN A 229 9.92 13.85 7.51
CA ASN A 229 9.36 12.92 8.50
C ASN A 229 8.91 11.60 7.85
N ALA A 230 9.41 11.32 6.65
CA ALA A 230 9.37 10.06 5.95
C ALA A 230 10.58 9.98 5.00
N ALA A 231 10.87 8.81 4.45
CA ALA A 231 11.83 8.61 3.37
C ALA A 231 11.39 7.51 2.41
N TYR A 232 11.89 7.58 1.19
CA TYR A 232 11.84 6.52 0.20
C TYR A 232 13.27 6.10 -0.16
N THR A 233 13.76 5.05 0.50
CA THR A 233 15.10 4.48 0.33
C THR A 233 15.04 3.41 -0.75
N ASP A 234 15.22 3.84 -1.98
CA ASP A 234 14.96 3.08 -3.20
C ASP A 234 15.90 1.88 -3.40
N VAL A 235 15.51 0.97 -4.29
CA VAL A 235 16.25 -0.21 -4.79
C VAL A 235 16.61 -1.31 -3.79
N HIS A 236 16.84 -0.99 -2.52
CA HIS A 236 17.32 -1.97 -1.52
C HIS A 236 16.42 -3.21 -1.43
N THR A 237 15.11 -3.02 -1.58
CA THR A 237 14.12 -4.11 -1.57
C THR A 237 13.69 -4.57 -2.96
N ALA A 238 14.20 -3.95 -4.04
CA ALA A 238 14.02 -4.42 -5.41
C ALA A 238 15.07 -5.39 -5.89
N VAL A 239 16.27 -5.34 -5.31
CA VAL A 239 17.34 -6.28 -5.65
C VAL A 239 17.44 -7.39 -4.63
N SER A 240 17.75 -8.58 -5.13
CA SER A 240 18.08 -9.68 -4.24
C SER A 240 19.48 -9.51 -3.64
N PRO A 241 19.74 -10.05 -2.43
CA PRO A 241 21.08 -10.04 -1.85
C PRO A 241 22.14 -10.74 -2.72
N TRP A 242 21.75 -11.75 -3.49
CA TRP A 242 22.67 -12.52 -4.33
C TRP A 242 23.03 -11.83 -5.65
N ASP A 243 22.18 -10.94 -6.17
CA ASP A 243 22.55 -10.07 -7.30
C ASP A 243 23.57 -9.00 -6.90
N ARG A 244 23.72 -8.78 -5.60
CA ARG A 244 24.59 -7.78 -4.97
C ARG A 244 25.64 -8.43 -4.06
N CYS A 245 26.08 -9.64 -4.37
CA CYS A 245 27.15 -10.32 -3.65
C CYS A 245 28.53 -9.76 -4.09
N ASP A 246 29.30 -9.20 -3.14
CA ASP A 246 30.66 -8.71 -3.40
C ASP A 246 31.68 -9.85 -3.25
N PHE A 247 32.50 -10.10 -4.27
CA PHE A 247 33.52 -11.15 -4.27
C PHE A 247 34.93 -10.65 -3.97
N ASP A 248 35.11 -9.34 -3.72
CA ASP A 248 36.40 -8.77 -3.36
C ASP A 248 36.91 -9.38 -2.03
N ALA A 249 37.95 -10.20 -2.10
CA ALA A 249 38.48 -10.91 -0.92
C ALA A 249 38.97 -9.98 0.20
N ARG A 250 39.16 -8.68 -0.07
CA ARG A 250 39.49 -7.67 0.93
C ARG A 250 38.29 -7.27 1.80
N ALA A 251 37.06 -7.49 1.32
CA ALA A 251 35.84 -7.11 2.02
C ALA A 251 35.42 -8.19 3.04
N PRO A 252 35.03 -7.81 4.27
CA PRO A 252 34.42 -8.74 5.21
C PRO A 252 33.15 -9.39 4.62
N GLY A 253 33.04 -10.72 4.76
CA GLY A 253 31.88 -11.47 4.26
C GLY A 253 31.86 -11.68 2.74
N ALA A 254 32.96 -11.42 2.04
CA ALA A 254 33.06 -11.59 0.59
C ALA A 254 32.61 -12.97 0.09
N GLY A 255 31.93 -12.98 -1.04
CA GLY A 255 31.37 -14.18 -1.68
C GLY A 255 30.13 -14.74 -0.98
N THR A 256 29.55 -14.03 -0.01
CA THR A 256 28.30 -14.42 0.66
C THR A 256 27.17 -13.43 0.35
N PHE A 257 26.00 -13.92 -0.07
CA PHE A 257 24.83 -13.05 -0.20
C PHE A 257 24.30 -12.59 1.17
N ALA A 258 24.56 -13.36 2.23
CA ALA A 258 24.15 -13.04 3.59
C ALA A 258 24.79 -11.74 4.09
N ALA A 259 26.06 -11.48 3.77
CA ALA A 259 26.73 -10.22 4.12
C ALA A 259 25.99 -9.01 3.54
N THR A 260 25.56 -9.09 2.28
CA THR A 260 24.76 -8.04 1.65
C THR A 260 23.39 -7.91 2.29
N PHE A 261 22.71 -9.02 2.57
CA PHE A 261 21.42 -9.01 3.25
C PHE A 261 21.49 -8.27 4.60
N TYR A 262 22.46 -8.59 5.45
CA TYR A 262 22.62 -7.94 6.75
C TYR A 262 22.99 -6.46 6.62
N ALA A 263 23.85 -6.10 5.67
CA ALA A 263 24.22 -4.69 5.45
C ALA A 263 23.02 -3.86 4.98
N TYR A 264 22.23 -4.35 4.03
CA TYR A 264 21.02 -3.64 3.58
C TYR A 264 19.96 -3.60 4.68
N GLY A 265 19.82 -4.66 5.48
CA GLY A 265 18.94 -4.68 6.64
C GLY A 265 19.33 -3.62 7.69
N GLU A 266 20.61 -3.52 8.02
CA GLU A 266 21.15 -2.49 8.95
C GLU A 266 20.86 -1.07 8.45
N LEU A 267 21.04 -0.84 7.15
CA LEU A 267 20.75 0.44 6.51
C LEU A 267 19.26 0.79 6.62
N LEU A 268 18.35 -0.11 6.22
CA LEU A 268 16.91 0.14 6.28
C LEU A 268 16.41 0.35 7.71
N LEU A 269 16.96 -0.39 8.69
CA LEU A 269 16.64 -0.20 10.11
C LEU A 269 17.11 1.16 10.65
N HIS A 270 18.27 1.63 10.20
CA HIS A 270 18.78 2.95 10.55
C HIS A 270 17.95 4.07 9.91
N ASP A 271 17.55 3.93 8.65
CA ASP A 271 16.68 4.91 8.01
C ASP A 271 15.32 5.03 8.72
N GLN A 272 14.77 3.93 9.22
CA GLN A 272 13.61 4.01 10.12
C GLN A 272 13.89 4.87 11.36
N ASP A 273 15.08 4.81 11.97
CA ASP A 273 15.40 5.66 13.13
C ASP A 273 15.53 7.14 12.74
N VAL A 274 16.16 7.43 11.61
CA VAL A 274 16.37 8.81 11.15
C VAL A 274 15.05 9.48 10.79
N TYR A 275 14.17 8.77 10.07
CA TYR A 275 12.95 9.34 9.49
C TYR A 275 11.70 9.04 10.32
N ASP A 276 11.79 9.18 11.64
CA ASP A 276 10.63 9.12 12.55
C ASP A 276 9.87 7.77 12.48
N GLY A 277 10.53 6.67 12.16
CA GLY A 277 9.95 5.33 11.99
C GLY A 277 9.30 5.07 10.63
N HIS A 278 9.52 5.93 9.63
CA HIS A 278 8.79 5.99 8.36
C HIS A 278 9.74 5.99 7.16
N CYS A 279 10.24 4.82 6.76
CA CYS A 279 11.11 4.61 5.60
C CYS A 279 10.52 3.52 4.70
N TRP A 280 10.22 3.83 3.45
CA TRP A 280 9.75 2.88 2.44
C TRP A 280 10.83 2.56 1.42
N SER A 281 10.66 1.47 0.69
CA SER A 281 11.56 1.07 -0.40
C SER A 281 10.79 0.54 -1.61
N GLU A 282 11.50 0.11 -2.64
CA GLU A 282 10.96 -0.11 -3.99
C GLU A 282 10.07 -1.37 -4.13
N GLY A 283 10.36 -2.46 -3.44
CA GLY A 283 9.67 -3.75 -3.63
C GLY A 283 10.15 -4.54 -4.85
N HIS A 284 9.54 -5.70 -5.11
CA HIS A 284 9.95 -6.86 -5.94
C HIS A 284 10.62 -8.01 -5.17
N HIS A 285 11.59 -7.71 -4.31
CA HIS A 285 12.24 -8.66 -3.39
C HIS A 285 11.93 -8.33 -1.91
N GLN A 286 10.88 -7.54 -1.67
CA GLN A 286 10.51 -7.03 -0.35
C GLN A 286 10.31 -8.12 0.70
N TRP A 287 9.87 -9.31 0.31
CA TRP A 287 9.64 -10.42 1.24
C TRP A 287 10.90 -10.81 2.04
N LEU A 288 12.10 -10.62 1.49
CA LEU A 288 13.35 -10.84 2.23
C LEU A 288 13.54 -9.80 3.33
N TYR A 289 13.08 -8.58 3.08
CA TYR A 289 13.33 -7.38 3.88
C TYR A 289 12.11 -6.90 4.68
N SER A 290 10.98 -7.62 4.65
CA SER A 290 9.76 -7.25 5.39
C SER A 290 10.10 -7.01 6.86
N GLY A 291 9.70 -5.85 7.38
CA GLY A 291 10.00 -5.39 8.74
C GLY A 291 11.31 -4.60 8.92
N LEU A 292 12.25 -4.74 7.99
CA LEU A 292 13.51 -3.97 8.01
C LEU A 292 13.31 -2.55 7.48
N CYS A 293 12.25 -2.30 6.72
CA CYS A 293 11.70 -0.98 6.38
C CYS A 293 10.23 -0.89 6.82
N THR A 294 9.66 0.31 6.80
CA THR A 294 8.23 0.54 7.09
C THR A 294 7.34 -0.19 6.10
N GLY A 295 7.67 -0.19 4.82
CA GLY A 295 6.92 -0.86 3.76
C GLY A 295 7.57 -0.68 2.40
N ASN A 296 6.94 -1.21 1.36
CA ASN A 296 7.46 -1.21 -0.01
C ASN A 296 6.32 -1.05 -1.01
N TYR A 297 6.61 -0.75 -2.28
CA TYR A 297 5.56 -0.98 -3.27
C TYR A 297 5.21 -2.46 -3.30
N GLY A 298 3.93 -2.81 -3.48
CA GLY A 298 3.48 -4.18 -3.77
C GLY A 298 3.94 -4.71 -5.14
N LEU A 299 5.12 -4.29 -5.57
CA LEU A 299 5.70 -4.38 -6.90
C LEU A 299 6.15 -5.81 -7.22
N THR A 300 6.08 -6.17 -8.50
CA THR A 300 6.70 -7.39 -9.02
C THR A 300 7.25 -7.15 -10.43
N TYR A 301 8.57 -7.25 -10.58
CA TYR A 301 9.21 -7.32 -11.88
C TYR A 301 9.18 -8.77 -12.38
N SER A 302 8.02 -9.21 -12.86
CA SER A 302 7.83 -10.57 -13.35
C SER A 302 6.93 -10.61 -14.59
N ASN A 303 6.91 -11.76 -15.25
CA ASN A 303 5.97 -12.01 -16.35
C ASN A 303 4.54 -12.33 -15.85
N LEU A 304 4.28 -12.29 -14.54
CA LEU A 304 2.94 -12.45 -13.99
C LEU A 304 2.20 -11.13 -14.08
N HIS A 305 1.04 -11.15 -14.73
CA HIS A 305 0.14 -10.01 -14.77
C HIS A 305 -0.71 -9.98 -13.50
N LEU A 306 -0.42 -9.04 -12.58
CA LEU A 306 -1.14 -8.90 -11.31
C LEU A 306 -2.66 -8.72 -11.48
N TRP A 307 -3.08 -8.08 -12.59
CA TRP A 307 -4.47 -7.87 -12.93
C TRP A 307 -5.19 -9.11 -13.50
N ASP A 308 -4.50 -10.21 -13.78
CA ASP A 308 -5.12 -11.44 -14.30
C ASP A 308 -4.89 -12.65 -13.38
N TYR A 309 -3.82 -12.62 -12.58
CA TYR A 309 -3.48 -13.74 -11.70
C TYR A 309 -4.51 -13.90 -10.56
N PRO A 310 -5.03 -15.12 -10.31
CA PRO A 310 -5.99 -15.32 -9.24
C PRO A 310 -5.41 -15.02 -7.86
N TYR A 311 -6.24 -14.50 -6.95
CA TYR A 311 -5.75 -14.05 -5.65
C TYR A 311 -5.21 -15.23 -4.80
N LEU A 312 -3.94 -15.12 -4.44
CA LEU A 312 -3.24 -16.05 -3.54
C LEU A 312 -2.36 -15.25 -2.56
N PRO A 313 -2.99 -14.55 -1.59
CA PRO A 313 -2.30 -13.57 -0.75
C PRO A 313 -1.64 -14.17 0.50
N HIS A 314 -1.69 -15.50 0.70
CA HIS A 314 -1.30 -16.14 1.96
C HIS A 314 0.10 -15.81 2.43
N PHE A 315 1.08 -15.83 1.53
CA PHE A 315 2.46 -15.51 1.90
C PHE A 315 2.58 -14.05 2.36
N ASP A 316 1.88 -13.15 1.67
CA ASP A 316 1.84 -11.74 2.04
C ASP A 316 1.18 -11.55 3.41
N LEU A 317 -0.09 -11.91 3.52
CA LEU A 317 -0.92 -11.69 4.71
C LEU A 317 -0.39 -12.37 5.98
N MET A 318 0.25 -13.54 5.84
CA MET A 318 0.71 -14.32 7.00
C MET A 318 2.18 -14.06 7.34
N LYS A 319 3.04 -13.70 6.38
CA LYS A 319 4.49 -13.65 6.59
C LYS A 319 5.09 -12.26 6.44
N MET A 320 4.54 -11.43 5.54
CA MET A 320 5.05 -10.09 5.28
C MET A 320 4.22 -9.03 6.01
N HIS A 321 2.91 -9.04 5.78
CA HIS A 321 1.94 -8.10 6.30
C HIS A 321 2.02 -7.86 7.81
N PRO A 322 2.27 -8.84 8.69
CA PRO A 322 2.44 -8.59 10.13
C PRO A 322 3.69 -7.75 10.48
N LEU A 323 4.65 -7.64 9.55
CA LEU A 323 5.94 -7.00 9.76
C LEU A 323 6.03 -5.61 9.12
N ASN A 324 5.27 -5.29 8.08
CA ASN A 324 5.40 -4.04 7.33
C ASN A 324 4.07 -3.53 6.75
N VAL A 325 4.12 -2.40 6.03
CA VAL A 325 2.97 -1.74 5.39
C VAL A 325 3.19 -1.50 3.90
N ASP A 326 3.07 -2.56 3.10
CA ASP A 326 3.26 -2.48 1.65
C ASP A 326 2.15 -1.65 0.97
N MET A 327 2.51 -1.01 -0.15
CA MET A 327 1.77 0.10 -0.77
C MET A 327 1.10 -0.35 -2.07
N GLY A 328 -0.22 -0.25 -2.08
CA GLY A 328 -1.07 -0.54 -3.23
C GLY A 328 -0.83 -1.92 -3.81
N MET A 329 -1.20 -2.09 -5.08
CA MET A 329 -0.70 -3.19 -5.90
C MET A 329 0.06 -2.56 -7.05
N PRO A 330 1.36 -2.27 -6.86
CA PRO A 330 1.98 -0.94 -7.04
C PRO A 330 1.01 0.24 -7.30
N TRP A 331 1.41 1.22 -8.13
CA TRP A 331 0.54 2.25 -8.68
C TRP A 331 -0.29 1.72 -9.86
N THR A 332 -1.34 2.44 -10.25
CA THR A 332 -2.39 1.94 -11.15
C THR A 332 -1.85 1.45 -12.50
N SER A 333 -0.98 2.21 -13.16
CA SER A 333 -0.43 1.82 -14.46
C SER A 333 0.51 0.62 -14.40
N HIS A 334 1.21 0.41 -13.28
CA HIS A 334 2.05 -0.79 -13.12
C HIS A 334 1.21 -2.02 -12.78
N PHE A 335 0.16 -1.88 -11.97
CA PHE A 335 -0.80 -2.96 -11.71
C PHE A 335 -1.33 -3.57 -13.01
N PHE A 336 -1.66 -2.69 -13.98
CA PHE A 336 -2.22 -3.05 -15.28
C PHE A 336 -1.18 -3.24 -16.38
N ASN A 337 0.10 -3.43 -16.05
CA ASN A 337 1.14 -3.65 -17.05
C ASN A 337 0.78 -4.82 -18.00
N GLY A 338 0.86 -4.56 -19.31
CA GLY A 338 0.45 -5.49 -20.37
C GLY A 338 -1.03 -5.45 -20.75
N ASN A 339 -1.87 -4.69 -20.05
CA ASN A 339 -3.25 -4.40 -20.46
C ASN A 339 -3.29 -2.99 -21.07
N GLU A 340 -3.53 -2.85 -22.37
CA GLU A 340 -3.52 -1.53 -23.02
C GLU A 340 -4.83 -0.74 -22.82
N ASN A 341 -5.93 -1.43 -22.51
CA ASN A 341 -7.27 -0.84 -22.51
C ASN A 341 -7.79 -0.49 -21.11
N TRP A 342 -7.03 -0.77 -20.05
CA TRP A 342 -7.48 -0.61 -18.66
C TRP A 342 -7.93 0.82 -18.34
N SER A 343 -7.27 1.82 -18.94
CA SER A 343 -7.53 3.24 -18.70
C SER A 343 -8.52 3.86 -19.69
N ASN A 344 -9.06 3.08 -20.63
CA ASN A 344 -10.06 3.61 -21.56
C ASN A 344 -11.33 4.03 -20.80
N PRO A 345 -12.08 5.04 -21.29
CA PRO A 345 -13.28 5.54 -20.61
C PRO A 345 -14.31 4.46 -20.25
N GLU A 346 -14.47 3.43 -21.07
CA GLU A 346 -15.39 2.31 -20.84
C GLU A 346 -14.93 1.33 -19.75
N ASN A 347 -13.62 1.26 -19.47
CA ASN A 347 -13.05 0.27 -18.54
C ASN A 347 -12.62 0.89 -17.21
N ILE A 348 -12.23 2.17 -17.21
CA ILE A 348 -11.53 2.82 -16.08
C ILE A 348 -12.25 2.66 -14.73
N VAL A 349 -13.59 2.66 -14.71
CA VAL A 349 -14.34 2.46 -13.45
C VAL A 349 -14.11 1.05 -12.91
N THR A 350 -14.31 0.03 -13.74
CA THR A 350 -14.09 -1.38 -13.38
C THR A 350 -12.62 -1.67 -13.08
N SER A 351 -11.69 -1.04 -13.80
CA SER A 351 -10.25 -1.15 -13.53
C SER A 351 -9.89 -0.60 -12.15
N ILE A 352 -10.42 0.56 -11.75
CA ILE A 352 -10.19 1.09 -10.39
C ILE A 352 -10.90 0.22 -9.34
N ASP A 353 -12.07 -0.34 -9.63
CA ASP A 353 -12.71 -1.34 -8.77
C ASP A 353 -11.79 -2.55 -8.53
N GLN A 354 -11.18 -3.08 -9.59
CA GLN A 354 -10.21 -4.17 -9.53
C GLN A 354 -8.96 -3.83 -8.72
N PHE A 355 -8.38 -2.66 -8.95
CA PHE A 355 -7.19 -2.21 -8.25
C PHE A 355 -7.41 -2.10 -6.73
N ILE A 356 -8.54 -1.52 -6.31
CA ILE A 356 -8.90 -1.42 -4.89
C ILE A 356 -9.16 -2.81 -4.30
N ALA A 357 -9.93 -3.67 -4.98
CA ALA A 357 -10.20 -5.03 -4.52
C ALA A 357 -8.91 -5.85 -4.34
N ALA A 358 -7.95 -5.73 -5.27
CA ALA A 358 -6.66 -6.39 -5.17
C ALA A 358 -5.84 -5.84 -3.99
N THR A 359 -5.82 -4.52 -3.80
CA THR A 359 -5.14 -3.88 -2.66
C THR A 359 -5.69 -4.41 -1.32
N ILE A 360 -7.01 -4.53 -1.19
CA ILE A 360 -7.66 -5.10 0.00
C ILE A 360 -7.34 -6.58 0.17
N ALA A 361 -7.36 -7.36 -0.92
CA ALA A 361 -7.10 -8.80 -0.88
C ALA A 361 -5.70 -9.15 -0.37
N TYR A 362 -4.71 -8.29 -0.63
CA TYR A 362 -3.33 -8.45 -0.16
C TYR A 362 -3.03 -7.70 1.14
N GLY A 363 -4.00 -6.95 1.70
CA GLY A 363 -3.82 -6.25 2.98
C GLY A 363 -2.89 -5.04 2.90
N HIS A 364 -2.68 -4.47 1.72
CA HIS A 364 -1.76 -3.35 1.52
C HIS A 364 -2.43 -2.00 1.85
N ILE A 365 -1.64 -1.01 2.27
CA ILE A 365 -2.15 0.36 2.39
C ILE A 365 -2.50 0.91 0.99
N GLY A 366 -3.47 1.81 0.93
CA GLY A 366 -3.93 2.34 -0.35
C GLY A 366 -2.90 3.22 -1.06
N TRP A 367 -2.79 3.04 -2.37
CA TRP A 367 -2.27 4.05 -3.29
C TRP A 367 -3.38 5.04 -3.62
N LEU A 368 -3.12 6.34 -3.45
CA LEU A 368 -4.10 7.37 -3.81
C LEU A 368 -4.21 7.44 -5.35
N VAL A 369 -5.32 6.95 -5.89
CA VAL A 369 -5.57 6.91 -7.34
C VAL A 369 -5.42 8.30 -7.96
N GLU A 370 -4.70 8.36 -9.07
CA GLU A 370 -4.25 9.58 -9.72
C GLU A 370 -5.43 10.40 -10.25
N GLU A 371 -5.37 11.72 -10.07
CA GLU A 371 -6.44 12.65 -10.49
C GLU A 371 -6.62 12.69 -12.00
N ALA A 372 -5.64 12.21 -12.77
CA ALA A 372 -5.77 12.00 -14.21
C ALA A 372 -6.95 11.08 -14.55
N TYR A 373 -7.38 10.22 -13.62
CA TYR A 373 -8.55 9.35 -13.78
C TYR A 373 -9.85 9.96 -13.20
N GLY A 374 -9.79 11.18 -12.68
CA GLY A 374 -10.92 11.95 -12.17
C GLY A 374 -11.03 11.94 -10.64
N ILE A 375 -11.42 13.10 -10.09
CA ILE A 375 -11.40 13.36 -8.64
C ILE A 375 -12.28 12.41 -7.82
N ARG A 376 -13.38 11.93 -8.41
CA ARG A 376 -14.24 10.91 -7.77
C ARG A 376 -13.48 9.63 -7.48
N LYS A 377 -12.65 9.15 -8.42
CA LYS A 377 -11.88 7.90 -8.26
C LYS A 377 -10.75 8.08 -7.25
N THR A 378 -10.08 9.23 -7.28
CA THR A 378 -9.10 9.64 -6.26
C THR A 378 -9.71 9.62 -4.86
N CYS A 379 -10.81 10.36 -4.64
CA CYS A 379 -11.46 10.43 -3.32
C CYS A 379 -12.03 9.07 -2.90
N ARG A 380 -12.61 8.31 -3.84
CA ARG A 380 -13.10 6.96 -3.55
C ARG A 380 -11.98 6.03 -3.06
N SER A 381 -10.80 6.07 -3.69
CA SER A 381 -9.66 5.27 -3.21
C SER A 381 -9.25 5.66 -1.78
N TYR A 382 -9.30 6.95 -1.45
CA TYR A 382 -9.03 7.42 -0.08
C TYR A 382 -10.09 6.95 0.91
N TYR A 383 -11.37 7.28 0.67
CA TYR A 383 -12.43 7.03 1.63
C TYR A 383 -12.78 5.53 1.78
N MET A 384 -12.58 4.71 0.76
CA MET A 384 -12.77 3.26 0.86
C MET A 384 -11.57 2.55 1.47
N LEU A 385 -10.34 3.08 1.39
CA LEU A 385 -9.18 2.36 1.94
C LEU A 385 -8.81 2.82 3.34
N GLN A 386 -8.87 4.12 3.64
CA GLN A 386 -8.21 4.69 4.82
C GLN A 386 -8.67 4.09 6.15
N GLN A 387 -9.97 3.90 6.36
CA GLN A 387 -10.49 3.28 7.60
C GLN A 387 -10.47 1.75 7.56
N LEU A 388 -10.62 1.14 6.40
CA LEU A 388 -10.51 -0.32 6.29
C LEU A 388 -9.07 -0.78 6.58
N GLN A 389 -8.09 -0.13 5.97
CA GLN A 389 -6.68 -0.50 6.13
C GLN A 389 -6.19 -0.34 7.56
N SER A 390 -6.63 0.70 8.29
CA SER A 390 -6.23 0.91 9.69
C SER A 390 -6.65 -0.23 10.62
N ARG A 391 -7.58 -1.08 10.17
CA ARG A 391 -8.11 -2.22 10.92
C ARG A 391 -7.43 -3.54 10.59
N TYR A 392 -6.87 -3.72 9.39
CA TYR A 392 -6.16 -4.94 9.03
C TYR A 392 -4.63 -4.82 9.06
N VAL A 393 -4.08 -3.60 8.87
CA VAL A 393 -2.63 -3.41 8.67
C VAL A 393 -1.83 -3.94 9.86
N MET A 394 -0.73 -4.66 9.55
CA MET A 394 0.17 -5.24 10.55
C MET A 394 -0.53 -6.19 11.54
N ARG A 395 -1.58 -6.88 11.09
CA ARG A 395 -2.25 -7.94 11.85
C ARG A 395 -2.21 -9.21 11.03
N GLU A 396 -1.74 -10.29 11.63
CA GLU A 396 -1.89 -11.61 11.02
C GLU A 396 -3.37 -12.02 11.03
N PRO A 397 -3.94 -12.46 9.90
CA PRO A 397 -5.31 -12.96 9.87
C PRO A 397 -5.42 -14.27 10.67
N LEU A 398 -6.55 -14.47 11.34
CA LEU A 398 -6.89 -15.73 12.01
C LEU A 398 -7.28 -16.83 11.02
N GLU A 399 -7.80 -16.43 9.86
CA GLU A 399 -8.32 -17.37 8.88
C GLU A 399 -8.37 -16.74 7.49
N ILE A 400 -7.98 -17.53 6.48
CA ILE A 400 -8.19 -17.25 5.06
C ILE A 400 -8.94 -18.44 4.47
N ARG A 401 -10.05 -18.16 3.77
CA ARG A 401 -10.88 -19.16 3.09
C ARG A 401 -11.18 -18.72 1.66
N TYR A 402 -11.55 -19.67 0.82
CA TYR A 402 -11.98 -19.41 -0.56
C TYR A 402 -13.46 -19.68 -0.77
N GLY A 403 -14.12 -18.82 -1.54
CA GLY A 403 -15.50 -19.04 -1.98
C GLY A 403 -15.60 -20.19 -2.97
N ALA A 404 -16.38 -21.21 -2.63
CA ALA A 404 -16.68 -22.35 -3.50
C ALA A 404 -18.06 -22.15 -4.18
N GLU A 405 -18.59 -23.20 -4.83
CA GLU A 405 -19.97 -23.21 -5.32
C GLU A 405 -20.98 -23.00 -4.19
N PHE A 406 -20.71 -23.61 -3.03
CA PHE A 406 -21.51 -23.47 -1.82
C PHE A 406 -20.60 -23.06 -0.65
N GLY A 407 -20.84 -21.87 -0.10
CA GLY A 407 -20.10 -21.37 1.07
C GLY A 407 -18.61 -21.14 0.80
N THR A 408 -17.78 -21.45 1.80
CA THR A 408 -16.33 -21.28 1.74
C THR A 408 -15.59 -22.53 2.18
N VAL A 409 -14.43 -22.79 1.57
CA VAL A 409 -13.54 -23.92 1.86
C VAL A 409 -12.19 -23.42 2.39
N SER A 410 -11.43 -24.27 3.10
CA SER A 410 -10.08 -23.93 3.56
C SER A 410 -9.13 -23.68 2.38
N SER A 411 -8.03 -22.96 2.60
CA SER A 411 -7.01 -22.72 1.56
C SER A 411 -6.45 -24.01 0.99
N SER A 412 -6.14 -24.97 1.88
CA SER A 412 -5.62 -26.28 1.51
C SER A 412 -6.58 -27.05 0.60
N GLN A 413 -7.87 -27.07 0.94
CA GLN A 413 -8.89 -27.67 0.08
C GLN A 413 -9.01 -26.92 -1.24
N ALA A 414 -9.05 -25.59 -1.21
CA ALA A 414 -9.20 -24.75 -2.39
C ALA A 414 -8.07 -25.00 -3.41
N LEU A 415 -6.82 -25.13 -2.95
CA LEU A 415 -5.66 -25.43 -3.80
C LEU A 415 -5.75 -26.82 -4.44
N LEU A 416 -6.29 -27.81 -3.72
CA LEU A 416 -6.51 -29.17 -4.23
C LEU A 416 -7.64 -29.23 -5.26
N THR A 417 -8.75 -28.53 -5.02
CA THR A 417 -9.94 -28.54 -5.90
C THR A 417 -9.85 -27.52 -7.04
N GLY A 418 -8.98 -26.52 -6.92
CA GLY A 418 -8.86 -25.41 -7.85
C GLY A 418 -9.82 -24.24 -7.57
N ASP A 419 -10.60 -24.27 -6.48
CA ASP A 419 -11.56 -23.20 -6.14
C ASP A 419 -10.88 -21.83 -5.94
N TRP A 420 -9.60 -21.82 -5.54
CA TRP A 420 -8.82 -20.59 -5.39
C TRP A 420 -8.77 -19.74 -6.67
N LYS A 421 -8.85 -20.38 -7.85
CA LYS A 421 -8.84 -19.70 -9.15
C LYS A 421 -10.08 -18.85 -9.41
N ARG A 422 -11.13 -18.98 -8.60
CA ARG A 422 -12.31 -18.11 -8.65
C ARG A 422 -12.06 -16.73 -8.06
N SER A 423 -10.94 -16.52 -7.35
CA SER A 423 -10.55 -15.27 -6.68
C SER A 423 -11.58 -14.74 -5.69
N ARG A 424 -12.34 -15.63 -5.04
CA ARG A 424 -13.29 -15.27 -3.97
C ARG A 424 -12.64 -15.55 -2.63
N LEU A 425 -12.37 -14.52 -1.84
CA LEU A 425 -11.67 -14.63 -0.57
C LEU A 425 -12.60 -14.27 0.59
N PHE A 426 -12.47 -14.99 1.69
CA PHE A 426 -12.94 -14.59 3.01
C PHE A 426 -11.73 -14.53 3.95
N VAL A 427 -11.51 -13.40 4.60
CA VAL A 427 -10.41 -13.17 5.55
C VAL A 427 -10.99 -12.70 6.88
N ARG A 428 -10.55 -13.28 7.98
CA ARG A 428 -10.96 -12.88 9.33
C ARG A 428 -9.75 -12.52 10.17
N TYR A 429 -9.80 -11.35 10.82
CA TYR A 429 -8.74 -10.83 11.68
C TYR A 429 -9.09 -10.96 13.17
N PRO A 430 -8.10 -10.81 14.07
CA PRO A 430 -8.31 -10.93 15.52
C PRO A 430 -9.21 -9.86 16.17
N ASN A 431 -9.43 -8.74 15.50
CA ASN A 431 -10.29 -7.63 15.95
C ASN A 431 -11.72 -7.72 15.38
N ASP A 432 -12.20 -8.95 15.17
CA ASP A 432 -13.53 -9.26 14.62
C ASP A 432 -13.80 -8.73 13.21
N LEU A 433 -12.81 -8.10 12.55
CA LEU A 433 -12.91 -7.68 11.15
C LEU A 433 -12.99 -8.92 10.25
N GLN A 434 -14.06 -8.98 9.47
CA GLN A 434 -14.28 -9.96 8.42
C GLN A 434 -14.33 -9.24 7.08
N ILE A 435 -13.63 -9.78 6.09
CA ILE A 435 -13.57 -9.21 4.74
C ILE A 435 -13.90 -10.30 3.73
N LEU A 436 -14.88 -10.04 2.87
CA LEU A 436 -15.19 -10.82 1.69
C LEU A 436 -14.76 -10.03 0.46
N ILE A 437 -13.97 -10.63 -0.42
CA ILE A 437 -13.53 -10.01 -1.67
C ILE A 437 -13.91 -10.91 -2.84
N ASN A 438 -14.60 -10.38 -3.84
CA ASN A 438 -14.85 -11.03 -5.12
C ASN A 438 -13.87 -10.51 -6.17
N GLY A 439 -12.68 -11.10 -6.27
CA GLY A 439 -11.70 -10.84 -7.33
C GLY A 439 -12.06 -11.45 -8.69
N ASN A 440 -13.24 -12.06 -8.84
CA ASN A 440 -13.66 -12.62 -10.12
C ASN A 440 -14.05 -11.50 -11.10
N ALA A 441 -13.57 -11.58 -12.34
CA ALA A 441 -13.83 -10.56 -13.35
C ALA A 441 -15.25 -10.60 -13.97
N LYS A 442 -15.99 -11.69 -13.78
CA LYS A 442 -17.21 -12.00 -14.56
C LYS A 442 -18.43 -12.31 -13.71
N GLU A 443 -18.24 -13.09 -12.66
CA GLU A 443 -19.33 -13.64 -11.87
C GLU A 443 -19.56 -12.84 -10.59
N HIS A 444 -20.82 -12.62 -10.26
CA HIS A 444 -21.21 -12.16 -8.93
C HIS A 444 -20.91 -13.26 -7.89
N TRP A 445 -20.71 -12.87 -6.64
CA TRP A 445 -20.62 -13.79 -5.52
C TRP A 445 -21.71 -13.49 -4.51
N ASP A 446 -22.70 -14.38 -4.44
CA ASP A 446 -23.73 -14.34 -3.42
C ASP A 446 -23.22 -14.99 -2.13
N PHE A 447 -23.39 -14.29 -1.01
CA PHE A 447 -23.01 -14.77 0.31
C PHE A 447 -24.06 -14.36 1.36
N THR A 448 -24.20 -15.14 2.43
CA THR A 448 -25.07 -14.79 3.56
C THR A 448 -24.21 -14.52 4.78
N HIS A 449 -24.23 -13.29 5.28
CA HIS A 449 -23.54 -12.86 6.49
C HIS A 449 -24.59 -12.44 7.52
N ASP A 450 -24.54 -13.01 8.72
CA ASP A 450 -25.49 -12.73 9.81
C ASP A 450 -26.98 -12.77 9.40
N GLY A 451 -27.34 -13.71 8.52
CA GLY A 451 -28.70 -13.88 8.00
C GLY A 451 -29.12 -12.86 6.93
N VAL A 452 -28.24 -11.92 6.56
CA VAL A 452 -28.44 -10.96 5.47
C VAL A 452 -27.76 -11.48 4.21
N LYS A 453 -28.47 -11.44 3.08
CA LYS A 453 -27.91 -11.82 1.79
C LYS A 453 -27.17 -10.62 1.18
N HIS A 454 -25.94 -10.85 0.75
CA HIS A 454 -25.08 -9.90 0.06
C HIS A 454 -24.75 -10.45 -1.33
N THR A 455 -24.63 -9.56 -2.31
CA THR A 455 -24.20 -9.88 -3.68
C THR A 455 -23.00 -9.01 -4.02
N LEU A 456 -21.81 -9.62 -4.10
CA LEU A 456 -20.58 -8.93 -4.46
C LEU A 456 -20.42 -8.99 -6.00
N PRO A 457 -20.48 -7.85 -6.72
CA PRO A 457 -20.22 -7.83 -8.17
C PRO A 457 -18.74 -8.15 -8.46
N PRO A 458 -18.33 -8.28 -9.73
CA PRO A 458 -16.91 -8.34 -10.08
C PRO A 458 -16.10 -7.23 -9.42
N TYR A 459 -15.03 -7.63 -8.74
CA TYR A 459 -14.17 -6.75 -7.95
C TYR A 459 -14.91 -6.00 -6.83
N GLY A 460 -16.01 -6.55 -6.33
CA GLY A 460 -16.75 -6.07 -5.17
C GLY A 460 -16.22 -6.67 -3.87
N TRP A 461 -16.53 -6.03 -2.75
CA TRP A 461 -16.13 -6.49 -1.42
C TRP A 461 -17.12 -6.06 -0.34
N LEU A 462 -17.04 -6.72 0.80
CA LEU A 462 -17.74 -6.40 2.04
C LEU A 462 -16.74 -6.52 3.18
N ALA A 463 -16.63 -5.51 4.02
CA ALA A 463 -15.81 -5.53 5.23
C ALA A 463 -16.64 -5.08 6.42
N VAL A 464 -16.64 -5.87 7.49
CA VAL A 464 -17.49 -5.67 8.66
C VAL A 464 -16.75 -5.98 9.94
N SER A 465 -16.93 -5.15 10.97
CA SER A 465 -16.45 -5.39 12.33
C SER A 465 -17.55 -4.94 13.31
N GLY A 466 -18.44 -5.88 13.64
CA GLY A 466 -19.62 -5.61 14.47
C GLY A 466 -20.46 -4.43 13.94
N ARG A 467 -20.92 -3.57 14.85
CA ARG A 467 -21.57 -2.29 14.50
C ARG A 467 -20.59 -1.13 14.35
N ASP A 468 -19.33 -1.30 14.76
CA ASP A 468 -18.32 -0.25 14.72
C ASP A 468 -18.00 0.14 13.27
N PHE A 469 -17.80 -0.86 12.40
CA PHE A 469 -17.35 -0.63 11.05
C PHE A 469 -18.12 -1.48 10.03
N TYR A 470 -18.54 -0.81 8.95
CA TYR A 470 -19.13 -1.45 7.78
C TYR A 470 -18.64 -0.76 6.52
N GLU A 471 -18.14 -1.51 5.57
CA GLU A 471 -17.79 -1.02 4.24
C GLU A 471 -18.23 -2.01 3.18
N SER A 472 -18.73 -1.51 2.06
CA SER A 472 -19.14 -2.35 0.95
C SER A 472 -18.94 -1.69 -0.39
N SER A 473 -18.50 -2.48 -1.36
CA SER A 473 -18.71 -2.23 -2.79
C SER A 473 -19.55 -3.37 -3.36
N GLU A 474 -20.87 -3.19 -3.32
CA GLU A 474 -21.86 -4.26 -3.41
C GLU A 474 -22.92 -4.00 -4.47
N TRP A 475 -23.62 -5.06 -4.89
CA TRP A 475 -24.78 -4.98 -5.76
C TRP A 475 -26.06 -4.84 -4.93
N ILE A 476 -26.69 -3.67 -5.00
CA ILE A 476 -27.87 -3.28 -4.23
C ILE A 476 -28.91 -2.78 -5.22
N ASP A 477 -30.15 -3.28 -5.12
CA ASP A 477 -31.28 -2.85 -5.95
C ASP A 477 -30.99 -2.83 -7.46
N GLY A 478 -30.20 -3.79 -7.95
CA GLY A 478 -29.91 -3.94 -9.37
C GLY A 478 -28.70 -3.13 -9.88
N ARG A 479 -27.90 -2.53 -9.00
CA ARG A 479 -26.71 -1.74 -9.38
C ARG A 479 -25.60 -1.83 -8.34
N ARG A 480 -24.39 -1.38 -8.71
CA ARG A 480 -23.27 -1.28 -7.77
C ARG A 480 -23.34 0.01 -6.95
N CYS A 481 -23.04 -0.09 -5.66
CA CYS A 481 -23.01 1.00 -4.69
C CYS A 481 -21.76 0.91 -3.82
N ASP A 482 -21.20 2.04 -3.42
CA ASP A 482 -20.09 2.09 -2.45
C ASP A 482 -20.54 2.77 -1.15
N ARG A 483 -20.21 2.17 -0.01
CA ARG A 483 -20.63 2.64 1.32
C ARG A 483 -19.52 2.41 2.32
N VAL A 484 -19.27 3.38 3.21
CA VAL A 484 -18.43 3.24 4.39
C VAL A 484 -19.17 3.85 5.57
N GLY A 485 -19.25 3.10 6.67
CA GLY A 485 -19.65 3.55 7.98
C GLY A 485 -18.54 3.27 8.98
N SER A 486 -17.97 4.33 9.52
CA SER A 486 -16.93 4.30 10.56
C SER A 486 -17.18 5.42 11.57
N PRO A 487 -16.57 5.35 12.77
CA PRO A 487 -16.63 6.45 13.73
C PRO A 487 -16.10 7.78 13.16
N GLU A 488 -15.07 7.73 12.31
CA GLU A 488 -14.38 8.91 11.79
C GLU A 488 -15.16 9.59 10.67
N TYR A 489 -15.76 8.81 9.77
CA TYR A 489 -16.55 9.32 8.65
C TYR A 489 -17.56 8.31 8.08
N LEU A 490 -18.56 8.87 7.40
CA LEU A 490 -19.36 8.15 6.41
C LEU A 490 -18.89 8.51 5.00
N PHE A 491 -18.85 7.53 4.11
CA PHE A 491 -18.70 7.75 2.67
C PHE A 491 -19.81 7.01 1.93
N LEU A 492 -20.42 7.68 0.96
CA LEU A 492 -21.49 7.15 0.15
C LEU A 492 -21.27 7.51 -1.31
N ASP A 493 -21.28 6.52 -2.19
CA ASP A 493 -21.32 6.72 -3.63
C ASP A 493 -22.47 5.92 -4.25
N GLY A 494 -23.53 6.65 -4.62
CA GLY A 494 -24.70 6.10 -5.30
C GLY A 494 -24.49 5.79 -6.79
N ARG A 495 -23.31 6.07 -7.34
CA ARG A 495 -22.99 5.83 -8.77
C ARG A 495 -24.01 6.42 -9.76
N GLY A 496 -24.61 7.55 -9.41
CA GLY A 496 -25.58 8.29 -10.23
C GLY A 496 -27.03 8.08 -9.83
N GLU A 497 -27.32 7.17 -8.91
CA GLU A 497 -28.67 6.89 -8.41
C GLU A 497 -28.76 7.09 -6.90
N PHE A 498 -29.89 7.65 -6.45
CA PHE A 498 -30.09 7.97 -5.04
C PHE A 498 -29.97 6.73 -4.17
N LEU A 499 -29.08 6.79 -3.18
CA LEU A 499 -28.84 5.77 -2.19
C LEU A 499 -28.96 6.42 -0.81
N GLN A 500 -29.57 5.71 0.14
CA GLN A 500 -29.66 6.12 1.54
C GLN A 500 -28.91 5.10 2.41
N TYR A 501 -28.04 5.58 3.30
CA TYR A 501 -27.23 4.75 4.18
C TYR A 501 -26.88 5.52 5.46
N GLU A 502 -27.07 4.91 6.63
CA GLU A 502 -26.70 5.47 7.95
C GLU A 502 -27.09 6.95 8.11
N GLY A 503 -28.36 7.27 7.80
CA GLY A 503 -28.90 8.62 7.92
C GLY A 503 -28.47 9.61 6.83
N VAL A 504 -27.57 9.26 5.91
CA VAL A 504 -27.14 10.11 4.79
C VAL A 504 -27.68 9.57 3.47
N GLY A 505 -28.16 10.45 2.59
CA GLY A 505 -28.59 10.05 1.25
C GLY A 505 -28.06 10.96 0.16
N THR A 506 -27.62 10.39 -0.96
CA THR A 506 -27.19 11.13 -2.16
C THR A 506 -27.18 10.22 -3.39
N SER A 507 -27.15 10.80 -4.59
CA SER A 507 -26.90 10.10 -5.86
C SER A 507 -25.42 10.00 -6.23
N GLY A 508 -24.62 10.96 -5.77
CA GLY A 508 -23.20 11.09 -6.09
C GLY A 508 -22.27 10.52 -5.04
N ALA A 509 -21.02 10.95 -5.08
CA ALA A 509 -20.00 10.65 -4.08
C ALA A 509 -19.96 11.75 -3.01
N LEU A 510 -20.23 11.38 -1.76
CA LEU A 510 -20.31 12.27 -0.60
C LEU A 510 -19.56 11.66 0.58
N ALA A 511 -18.66 12.43 1.20
CA ALA A 511 -18.08 12.09 2.50
C ALA A 511 -18.66 13.01 3.59
N VAL A 512 -18.93 12.47 4.77
CA VAL A 512 -19.46 13.18 5.94
C VAL A 512 -18.57 12.90 7.14
N LEU A 513 -17.99 13.95 7.69
CA LEU A 513 -17.06 13.92 8.81
C LEU A 513 -17.61 14.77 9.95
N ARG A 514 -17.15 14.51 11.17
CA ARG A 514 -17.34 15.44 12.29
C ARG A 514 -16.53 16.72 12.07
N SER A 515 -17.12 17.87 12.38
CA SER A 515 -16.39 19.14 12.40
C SER A 515 -15.32 19.14 13.50
N LYS A 516 -14.12 19.66 13.18
CA LYS A 516 -12.99 19.69 14.12
C LYS A 516 -13.01 20.90 15.06
N GLU A 517 -13.64 22.00 14.65
CA GLU A 517 -13.54 23.28 15.34
C GLU A 517 -14.80 23.63 16.16
N GLU A 518 -15.94 23.02 15.83
CA GLU A 518 -17.25 23.31 16.44
C GLU A 518 -18.13 22.06 16.43
N SER A 519 -19.23 22.07 17.22
CA SER A 519 -20.25 21.02 17.15
C SER A 519 -20.96 21.02 15.79
N GLY A 520 -20.79 19.95 15.02
CA GLY A 520 -21.44 19.80 13.71
C GLY A 520 -20.71 18.87 12.74
N LEU A 521 -21.01 19.03 11.46
CA LEU A 521 -20.52 18.16 10.38
C LEU A 521 -19.75 18.95 9.33
N THR A 522 -18.74 18.34 8.75
CA THR A 522 -18.11 18.76 7.50
C THR A 522 -18.44 17.74 6.42
N LEU A 523 -19.01 18.19 5.31
CA LEU A 523 -19.37 17.32 4.19
C LEU A 523 -18.57 17.70 2.96
N TYR A 524 -18.08 16.70 2.23
CA TYR A 524 -17.37 16.87 0.97
C TYR A 524 -18.21 16.29 -0.18
N ALA A 525 -18.82 17.17 -0.97
CA ALA A 525 -19.51 16.82 -2.20
C ALA A 525 -18.49 16.65 -3.31
N ILE A 526 -18.11 15.40 -3.58
CA ILE A 526 -17.00 15.06 -4.46
C ILE A 526 -17.41 15.19 -5.93
N GLU A 527 -18.46 14.48 -6.33
CA GLU A 527 -18.97 14.50 -7.71
C GLU A 527 -20.40 13.96 -7.76
N GLY A 528 -21.26 14.54 -8.61
CA GLY A 528 -22.63 14.08 -8.84
C GLY A 528 -23.60 14.31 -7.67
N VAL A 529 -23.28 15.25 -6.77
CA VAL A 529 -24.07 15.58 -5.58
C VAL A 529 -24.84 16.88 -5.81
N ASP A 530 -26.02 16.77 -6.43
CA ASP A 530 -26.94 17.90 -6.59
C ASP A 530 -27.73 18.18 -5.30
N MET A 531 -27.93 17.13 -4.52
CA MET A 531 -28.70 17.12 -3.28
C MET A 531 -28.16 16.02 -2.36
N PHE A 532 -28.24 16.29 -1.06
CA PHE A 532 -28.08 15.25 -0.05
C PHE A 532 -29.10 15.40 1.08
N THR A 533 -29.38 14.28 1.75
CA THR A 533 -30.32 14.20 2.87
C THR A 533 -29.63 13.86 4.17
N LEU A 534 -30.19 14.34 5.29
CA LEU A 534 -29.83 13.92 6.65
C LEU A 534 -31.08 13.41 7.39
N GLN A 535 -30.95 12.23 7.98
CA GLN A 535 -31.97 11.48 8.71
C GLN A 535 -31.38 10.89 9.98
N ILE A 536 -32.25 10.48 10.91
CA ILE A 536 -31.84 9.79 12.14
C ILE A 536 -31.17 8.47 11.75
N VAL A 537 -29.99 8.21 12.29
CA VAL A 537 -29.30 6.94 12.12
C VAL A 537 -29.97 5.89 13.01
N ALA A 538 -30.12 4.67 12.51
CA ALA A 538 -30.71 3.59 13.28
C ALA A 538 -29.70 3.03 14.29
N GLY A 539 -30.09 2.98 15.56
CA GLY A 539 -29.25 2.48 16.65
C GLY A 539 -28.53 3.59 17.43
N ASP A 540 -27.75 3.16 18.42
CA ASP A 540 -27.01 4.05 19.31
C ASP A 540 -25.51 3.88 19.07
N PHE A 541 -24.82 5.00 18.84
CA PHE A 541 -23.37 5.08 18.63
C PHE A 541 -22.71 5.95 19.71
N PRO A 542 -21.41 5.80 19.96
CA PRO A 542 -20.66 6.69 20.86
C PRO A 542 -20.76 8.16 20.44
N ALA A 543 -20.60 9.10 21.39
CA ALA A 543 -20.73 10.53 21.11
C ALA A 543 -19.63 11.10 20.18
N ASP A 544 -18.48 10.43 20.12
CA ASP A 544 -17.36 10.74 19.22
C ASP A 544 -17.50 10.12 17.82
N ASP A 545 -18.54 9.33 17.58
CA ASP A 545 -18.89 8.75 16.29
C ASP A 545 -19.67 9.76 15.41
N VAL A 546 -19.27 9.89 14.14
CA VAL A 546 -19.95 10.76 13.17
C VAL A 546 -21.44 10.43 13.01
N ARG A 547 -21.85 9.17 13.18
CA ARG A 547 -23.25 8.71 13.09
C ARG A 547 -24.12 9.30 14.21
N SER A 548 -23.55 9.50 15.39
CA SER A 548 -24.22 10.21 16.50
C SER A 548 -24.45 11.68 16.13
N VAL A 549 -23.44 12.35 15.57
CA VAL A 549 -23.53 13.75 15.17
C VAL A 549 -24.51 13.95 14.00
N ILE A 550 -24.61 12.98 13.08
CA ILE A 550 -25.65 12.96 12.04
C ILE A 550 -27.04 12.88 12.65
N THR A 551 -27.23 12.02 13.67
CA THR A 551 -28.51 11.92 14.38
C THR A 551 -28.87 13.22 15.11
N GLU A 552 -27.90 13.87 15.75
CA GLU A 552 -28.09 15.19 16.36
C GLU A 552 -28.49 16.25 15.33
N ALA A 553 -27.80 16.28 14.18
CA ALA A 553 -28.14 17.17 13.06
C ALA A 553 -29.55 16.91 12.51
N ALA A 554 -29.94 15.65 12.38
CA ALA A 554 -31.27 15.25 11.92
C ALA A 554 -32.38 15.68 12.89
N ARG A 555 -32.11 15.64 14.20
CA ARG A 555 -33.05 16.05 15.25
C ARG A 555 -33.17 17.56 15.38
N SER A 556 -32.08 18.31 15.15
CA SER A 556 -32.03 19.76 15.29
C SER A 556 -33.22 20.46 14.61
N GLU A 557 -33.78 21.47 15.26
CA GLU A 557 -34.85 22.30 14.68
C GLU A 557 -34.32 23.25 13.60
N ARG A 558 -33.05 23.63 13.68
CA ARG A 558 -32.43 24.61 12.80
C ARG A 558 -31.00 24.20 12.46
N LEU A 559 -30.71 24.16 11.16
CA LEU A 559 -29.36 23.97 10.64
C LEU A 559 -28.87 25.25 9.98
N THR A 560 -27.62 25.61 10.25
CA THR A 560 -26.90 26.61 9.44
C THR A 560 -25.85 25.87 8.64
N ILE A 561 -25.91 25.98 7.31
CA ILE A 561 -25.04 25.24 6.41
C ILE A 561 -24.31 26.23 5.51
N GLN A 562 -23.00 26.30 5.68
CA GLN A 562 -22.13 27.15 4.90
C GLN A 562 -21.48 26.35 3.77
N ALA A 563 -21.62 26.80 2.52
CA ALA A 563 -21.03 26.17 1.35
C ALA A 563 -19.74 26.88 0.92
N PHE A 564 -18.77 26.09 0.44
CA PHE A 564 -17.47 26.54 -0.06
C PHE A 564 -17.13 25.91 -1.41
N ASN A 565 -16.47 26.68 -2.28
CA ASN A 565 -15.93 26.19 -3.54
C ASN A 565 -14.56 25.51 -3.36
N GLN A 566 -13.96 25.10 -4.48
CA GLN A 566 -12.67 24.40 -4.49
C GLN A 566 -11.48 25.26 -4.04
N ASN A 567 -11.60 26.59 -4.12
CA ASN A 567 -10.60 27.54 -3.63
C ASN A 567 -10.80 27.84 -2.13
N ASN A 568 -11.68 27.11 -1.46
CA ASN A 568 -12.08 27.34 -0.08
C ASN A 568 -12.77 28.69 0.15
N GLU A 569 -13.31 29.30 -0.90
CA GLU A 569 -14.04 30.56 -0.81
C GLU A 569 -15.52 30.30 -0.49
N ARG A 570 -16.09 31.21 0.29
CA ARG A 570 -17.49 31.16 0.70
C ARG A 570 -18.39 31.46 -0.51
N VAL A 571 -19.19 30.49 -0.96
CA VAL A 571 -20.14 30.67 -2.08
C VAL A 571 -21.58 30.93 -1.65
N GLY A 572 -21.91 30.70 -0.37
CA GLY A 572 -23.23 31.06 0.16
C GLY A 572 -23.80 30.05 1.13
N ILE A 573 -25.08 30.21 1.47
CA ILE A 573 -25.79 29.30 2.37
C ILE A 573 -26.55 28.27 1.51
N ALA A 574 -26.50 27.00 1.89
CA ALA A 574 -27.25 25.96 1.18
C ALA A 574 -28.77 26.14 1.38
N ARG A 575 -29.57 25.79 0.37
CA ARG A 575 -31.02 25.74 0.50
C ARG A 575 -31.39 24.49 1.31
N VAL A 576 -32.08 24.69 2.41
CA VAL A 576 -32.49 23.61 3.32
C VAL A 576 -34.01 23.52 3.36
N ARG A 577 -34.54 22.31 3.25
CA ARG A 577 -35.97 22.00 3.44
C ARG A 577 -36.12 20.84 4.43
N ARG A 578 -37.21 20.84 5.21
CA ARG A 578 -37.49 19.78 6.21
C ARG A 578 -38.87 19.12 6.07
N PRO A 579 -39.19 18.44 4.96
CA PRO A 579 -40.36 17.57 4.90
C PRO A 579 -40.02 16.18 5.47
N GLY A 580 -40.04 16.02 6.80
CA GLY A 580 -39.72 14.76 7.49
C GLY A 580 -38.23 14.46 7.64
N SER A 581 -37.40 14.82 6.65
CA SER A 581 -35.93 14.79 6.72
C SER A 581 -35.33 16.10 6.21
N TRP A 582 -34.06 16.37 6.55
CA TRP A 582 -33.37 17.50 5.94
C TRP A 582 -33.01 17.16 4.50
N GLU A 583 -33.39 18.02 3.56
CA GLU A 583 -32.96 18.01 2.17
C GLU A 583 -32.13 19.28 1.93
N ILE A 584 -30.89 19.09 1.48
CA ILE A 584 -29.91 20.15 1.37
C ILE A 584 -29.41 20.21 -0.07
N ARG A 585 -29.51 21.40 -0.67
CA ARG A 585 -29.05 21.67 -2.03
C ARG A 585 -28.19 22.93 -2.06
N SER A 586 -27.06 22.87 -2.74
CA SER A 586 -26.29 24.08 -3.00
C SER A 586 -26.99 24.95 -4.03
N LEU A 587 -26.86 26.27 -3.90
CA LEU A 587 -27.34 27.23 -4.90
C LEU A 587 -26.27 27.50 -5.98
N GLU A 588 -25.00 27.23 -5.65
CA GLU A 588 -23.83 27.37 -6.52
C GLU A 588 -22.97 26.11 -6.43
N PRO A 589 -22.08 25.81 -7.41
CA PRO A 589 -21.17 24.67 -7.31
C PRO A 589 -20.31 24.76 -6.03
N ALA A 590 -20.52 23.81 -5.12
CA ALA A 590 -19.83 23.75 -3.83
C ALA A 590 -19.30 22.33 -3.63
N ILE A 591 -18.07 22.23 -3.12
CA ILE A 591 -17.43 20.94 -2.83
C ILE A 591 -17.36 20.62 -1.35
N ARG A 592 -17.54 21.64 -0.49
CA ARG A 592 -17.45 21.50 0.97
C ARG A 592 -18.60 22.25 1.64
N PHE A 593 -19.22 21.59 2.61
CA PHE A 593 -20.28 22.16 3.44
C PHE A 593 -19.89 22.05 4.91
N GLU A 594 -20.02 23.15 5.64
CA GLU A 594 -19.89 23.18 7.10
C GLU A 594 -21.28 23.36 7.70
N LEU A 595 -21.75 22.33 8.39
CA LEU A 595 -23.01 22.32 9.11
C LEU A 595 -22.73 22.56 10.59
N ARG A 596 -23.38 23.58 11.15
CA ARG A 596 -23.27 23.92 12.57
C ARG A 596 -24.59 23.62 13.29
N LEU A 597 -24.48 22.93 14.42
CA LEU A 597 -25.59 22.72 15.34
C LEU A 597 -25.71 23.96 16.23
N LYS A 598 -26.84 24.66 16.18
CA LYS A 598 -27.07 25.75 17.15
C LYS A 598 -27.36 25.12 18.50
N SER A 599 -26.54 25.45 19.50
CA SER A 599 -26.86 25.19 20.90
C SER A 599 -28.15 25.92 21.26
N GLU A 600 -29.09 25.23 21.91
CA GLU A 600 -30.26 25.88 22.52
C GLU A 600 -29.76 26.98 23.45
N GLY A 601 -30.14 28.22 23.15
CA GLY A 601 -29.84 29.41 23.94
C GLY A 601 -31.12 30.08 24.37
#